data_AF-A0AAW3ZWW9-F1
#
_entry.id   AF-A0AAW3ZWW9-F1
#
_cell.length_a   1.000
_cell.length_b   1.000
_cell.length_c   1.000
_cell.angle_alpha   90.00
_cell.angle_beta   90.00
_cell.angle_gamma   90.00
#
_symmetry.space_group_name_H-M   'P 1'
#
loop_
_entity.id
_entity.type
_entity.pdbx_description
1 polymer ?
#
loop_
_entity_poly.entity_id
_entity_poly.type
_entity_poly.pdbx_seq_one_letter_code
_entity_poly.pdbx_strand_id
1 'polypeptide(L)'
;MLISSKFNRFIHGVILSEIRRLRYLAFNEHRIAIRPFYLTDETLKQLLKRLDFDYPREKNGEPLSYTKLRETDFLSHIAFLETIMAQNGYEPKYLDELKKEKQCLTK
;
A
#
# COMPACT_ATOMS: atom_id res chain seq x y z
N MET A 1 15.09 0.16 14.15
CA MET A 1 15.64 0.53 12.84
C MET A 1 14.69 1.55 12.24
N LEU A 2 15.13 2.81 12.06
CA LEU A 2 14.33 3.83 11.38
C LEU A 2 14.11 3.35 9.94
N ILE A 3 12.86 3.36 9.48
CA ILE A 3 12.52 2.95 8.12
C ILE A 3 13.43 3.66 7.12
N SER A 4 14.11 2.87 6.29
CA SER A 4 15.00 3.37 5.27
C SER A 4 14.26 4.37 4.37
N SER A 5 14.90 5.50 4.05
CA SER A 5 14.31 6.52 3.14
C SER A 5 13.87 5.95 1.79
N LYS A 6 14.35 4.76 1.41
CA LYS A 6 13.92 4.02 0.24
C LYS A 6 12.48 3.49 0.38
N PHE A 7 12.12 2.94 1.54
CA PHE A 7 10.76 2.44 1.79
C PHE A 7 9.73 3.56 1.81
N ASN A 8 10.06 4.70 2.43
CA ASN A 8 9.18 5.88 2.37
C ASN A 8 9.01 6.36 0.92
N ARG A 9 10.08 6.41 0.13
CA ARG A 9 9.98 6.76 -1.30
C ARG A 9 9.17 5.74 -2.08
N PHE A 10 9.31 4.46 -1.78
CA PHE A 10 8.58 3.39 -2.45
C PHE A 10 7.08 3.47 -2.19
N ILE A 11 6.65 3.56 -0.92
CA ILE A 11 5.22 3.60 -0.61
C ILE A 11 4.55 4.86 -1.17
N HIS A 12 5.20 6.03 -1.07
CA HIS A 12 4.63 7.28 -1.55
C HIS A 12 4.72 7.42 -3.07
N GLY A 13 5.89 7.13 -3.64
CA GLY A 13 6.16 7.36 -5.07
C GLY A 13 5.60 6.28 -5.99
N VAL A 14 5.48 5.04 -5.49
CA VAL A 14 5.03 3.89 -6.28
C VAL A 14 3.64 3.46 -5.84
N ILE A 15 3.53 2.85 -4.65
CA ILE A 15 2.29 2.16 -4.24
C ILE A 15 1.09 3.13 -4.15
N LEU A 16 1.20 4.19 -3.35
CA LEU A 16 0.10 5.15 -3.19
C LEU A 16 -0.22 5.88 -4.49
N SER A 17 0.80 6.17 -5.31
CA SER A 17 0.63 6.78 -6.63
C SER A 17 -0.17 5.89 -7.58
N GLU A 18 0.08 4.58 -7.56
CA GLU A 18 -0.68 3.60 -8.34
C GLU A 18 -2.11 3.45 -7.82
N ILE A 19 -2.30 3.28 -6.51
CA ILE A 19 -3.64 3.17 -5.90
C ILE A 19 -4.46 4.43 -6.20
N ARG A 20 -3.88 5.63 -6.12
CA ARG A 20 -4.57 6.89 -6.41
C ARG A 20 -5.07 6.96 -7.84
N ARG A 21 -4.40 6.32 -8.79
CA ARG A 21 -4.83 6.30 -10.21
C ARG A 21 -6.06 5.41 -10.43
N LEU A 22 -6.42 4.58 -9.46
CA LEU A 22 -7.60 3.72 -9.55
C LEU A 22 -8.88 4.54 -9.46
N ARG A 23 -9.82 4.25 -10.37
CA ARG A 23 -11.15 4.89 -10.37
C ARG A 23 -12.03 4.36 -9.24
N TYR A 24 -11.80 3.11 -8.84
CA TYR A 24 -12.59 2.42 -7.84
C TYR A 24 -11.70 1.43 -7.09
N LEU A 25 -11.92 1.31 -5.78
CA LEU A 25 -11.23 0.37 -4.91
C LEU A 25 -12.23 -0.16 -3.89
N ALA A 26 -12.59 -1.43 -4.00
CA ALA A 26 -13.45 -2.15 -3.08
C ALA A 26 -12.63 -2.86 -2.00
N PHE A 27 -13.11 -2.77 -0.77
CA PHE A 27 -12.61 -3.50 0.39
C PHE A 27 -13.67 -4.55 0.74
N ASN A 28 -13.53 -5.74 0.16
CA ASN A 28 -14.55 -6.78 0.22
C ASN A 28 -14.89 -7.19 1.67
N GLU A 29 -13.87 -7.27 2.53
CA GLU A 29 -14.01 -7.61 3.95
C GLU A 29 -14.90 -6.61 4.71
N HIS A 30 -14.91 -5.35 4.28
CA HIS A 30 -15.63 -4.27 4.97
C HIS A 30 -16.90 -3.84 4.24
N ARG A 31 -17.18 -4.38 3.06
CA ARG A 31 -18.26 -3.92 2.16
C ARG A 31 -18.21 -2.41 1.92
N ILE A 32 -17.01 -1.85 1.92
CA ILE A 32 -16.74 -0.44 1.64
C ILE A 32 -16.13 -0.37 0.25
N ALA A 33 -16.46 0.69 -0.47
CA ALA A 33 -15.71 1.03 -1.66
C ALA A 33 -15.47 2.53 -1.74
N ILE A 34 -14.31 2.87 -2.30
CA ILE A 34 -13.86 4.25 -2.41
C ILE A 34 -13.44 4.53 -3.85
N ARG A 35 -13.29 5.82 -4.15
CA ARG A 35 -12.72 6.30 -5.41
C ARG A 35 -11.41 7.01 -5.10
N PRO A 36 -10.27 6.29 -5.06
CA PRO A 36 -8.98 6.87 -4.65
C PRO A 36 -8.58 8.10 -5.46
N PHE A 37 -8.96 8.14 -6.74
CA PHE A 37 -8.73 9.26 -7.66
C PHE A 37 -9.13 10.64 -7.11
N TYR A 38 -10.15 10.72 -6.26
CA TYR A 38 -10.65 11.98 -5.70
C TYR A 38 -10.05 12.35 -4.33
N LEU A 39 -9.18 11.50 -3.78
CA LEU A 39 -8.57 11.72 -2.48
C LEU A 39 -7.19 12.36 -2.63
N THR A 40 -6.82 13.22 -1.67
CA THR A 40 -5.43 13.67 -1.53
C THR A 40 -4.55 12.51 -1.09
N ASP A 41 -3.25 12.56 -1.39
CA ASP A 41 -2.30 11.52 -1.00
C ASP A 41 -2.32 11.26 0.52
N GLU A 42 -2.43 12.33 1.31
CA GLU A 42 -2.53 12.23 2.76
C GLU A 42 -3.83 11.53 3.20
N THR A 43 -4.97 11.94 2.63
CA THR A 43 -6.27 11.33 2.98
C THR A 43 -6.30 9.87 2.60
N LEU A 44 -5.85 9.53 1.39
CA LEU A 44 -5.76 8.15 0.92
C LEU A 44 -4.86 7.31 1.83
N LYS A 45 -3.66 7.82 2.15
CA LYS A 45 -2.74 7.14 3.07
C LYS A 45 -3.38 6.89 4.43
N GLN A 46 -3.98 7.91 5.05
CA GLN A 46 -4.59 7.79 6.36
C GLN A 46 -5.81 6.88 6.37
N LEU A 47 -6.56 6.84 5.28
CA LEU A 47 -7.68 5.94 5.10
C LEU A 47 -7.22 4.48 4.96
N LEU A 48 -6.22 4.22 4.11
CA LEU A 48 -5.67 2.88 3.90
C LEU A 48 -5.10 2.29 5.20
N LYS A 49 -4.39 3.09 5.99
CA LYS A 49 -3.93 2.70 7.33
C LYS A 49 -5.06 2.37 8.31
N ARG A 50 -6.20 3.04 8.17
CA ARG A 50 -7.36 2.82 9.05
C ARG A 50 -8.12 1.55 8.66
N LEU A 51 -8.18 1.26 7.36
CA LEU A 51 -8.82 0.06 6.80
C LEU A 51 -7.95 -1.19 6.96
N ASP A 52 -6.64 -1.04 7.16
CA ASP A 52 -5.77 -2.10 7.64
C ASP A 52 -5.98 -2.31 9.16
N PHE A 53 -6.66 -3.39 9.52
CA PHE A 53 -6.97 -3.70 10.92
C PHE A 53 -5.76 -4.22 11.69
N ASP A 54 -4.80 -4.84 11.00
CA ASP A 54 -3.56 -5.33 11.60
C ASP A 54 -2.48 -4.24 11.65
N TYR A 55 -2.76 -3.05 11.10
CA TYR A 55 -1.85 -1.92 11.15
C TYR A 55 -1.60 -1.44 12.58
N PRO A 56 -0.33 -1.28 13.00
CA PRO A 56 0.01 -0.80 14.33
C PRO A 56 -0.54 0.58 14.67
N ARG A 57 -1.08 0.72 15.88
CA ARG A 57 -1.73 1.94 16.37
C ARG A 57 -1.05 2.47 17.62
N GLU A 58 -1.11 3.78 17.78
CA GLU A 58 -0.80 4.48 19.04
C GLU A 58 -1.87 4.12 20.10
N LYS A 59 -1.61 4.44 21.37
CA LYS A 59 -2.54 4.15 22.47
C LYS A 59 -3.92 4.81 22.33
N ASN A 60 -4.01 5.89 21.57
CA ASN A 60 -5.26 6.60 21.28
C ASN A 60 -6.02 6.02 20.08
N GLY A 61 -5.56 4.91 19.49
CA GLY A 61 -6.18 4.26 18.34
C GLY A 61 -5.79 4.83 16.97
N GLU A 62 -4.99 5.90 16.94
CA GLU A 62 -4.52 6.48 15.70
C GLU A 62 -3.44 5.61 15.05
N PRO A 63 -3.45 5.43 13.71
CA PRO A 63 -2.43 4.65 13.03
C PRO A 63 -1.02 5.24 13.23
N LEU A 64 -0.03 4.39 13.48
CA LEU A 64 1.37 4.82 13.53
C LEU A 64 1.83 5.51 12.24
N SER A 65 2.68 6.52 12.38
CA SER A 65 3.41 7.09 11.25
C SER A 65 4.32 6.02 10.62
N TYR A 66 4.51 6.09 9.29
CA TYR A 66 5.47 5.23 8.60
C TYR A 66 6.88 5.34 9.19
N THR A 67 7.27 6.53 9.65
CA THR A 67 8.57 6.75 10.29
C THR A 67 8.75 6.02 11.63
N LYS A 68 7.64 5.56 12.25
CA LYS A 68 7.62 4.85 13.52
C LYS A 68 7.40 3.34 13.37
N LEU A 69 7.08 2.86 12.17
CA LEU A 69 6.83 1.44 11.94
C LEU A 69 8.12 0.62 12.03
N ARG A 70 8.01 -0.63 12.49
CA ARG A 70 9.06 -1.63 12.28
C ARG A 70 8.99 -2.10 10.83
N GLU A 71 10.11 -2.64 10.34
CA GLU A 71 10.18 -3.15 8.96
C GLU A 71 9.12 -4.21 8.68
N THR A 72 8.92 -5.15 9.61
CA THR A 72 7.88 -6.19 9.51
C THR A 72 6.49 -5.59 9.36
N ASP A 73 6.16 -4.57 10.17
CA ASP A 73 4.85 -3.93 10.14
C ASP A 73 4.63 -3.20 8.81
N PHE A 74 5.70 -2.59 8.27
CA PHE A 74 5.67 -1.92 6.99
C PHE A 74 5.47 -2.89 5.83
N LEU A 75 6.16 -4.04 5.85
CA LEU A 75 6.01 -5.10 4.85
C LEU A 75 4.62 -5.73 4.91
N SER A 76 4.08 -5.98 6.11
CA SER A 76 2.70 -6.43 6.28
C SER A 76 1.69 -5.45 5.68
N HIS A 77 1.88 -4.14 5.90
CA HIS A 77 1.03 -3.12 5.30
C HIS A 77 1.11 -3.12 3.77
N ILE A 78 2.31 -3.28 3.19
CA ILE A 78 2.46 -3.40 1.73
C ILE A 78 1.69 -4.62 1.21
N ALA A 79 1.85 -5.78 1.86
CA ALA A 79 1.16 -7.01 1.45
C ALA A 79 -0.36 -6.87 1.51
N PHE A 80 -0.88 -6.16 2.52
CA PHE A 80 -2.30 -5.79 2.60
C PHE A 80 -2.74 -4.95 1.39
N LEU A 81 -1.99 -3.90 1.04
CA LEU A 81 -2.30 -3.05 -0.11
C LEU A 81 -2.27 -3.82 -1.44
N GLU A 82 -1.27 -4.66 -1.63
CA GLU A 82 -1.15 -5.54 -2.80
C GLU A 82 -2.34 -6.50 -2.89
N THR A 83 -2.77 -7.07 -1.77
CA THR A 83 -3.93 -7.96 -1.70
C THR A 83 -5.20 -7.23 -2.14
N ILE A 84 -5.42 -6.00 -1.66
CA ILE A 84 -6.60 -5.21 -2.07
C ILE A 84 -6.53 -4.86 -3.55
N MET A 85 -5.37 -4.46 -4.07
CA MET A 85 -5.19 -4.20 -5.49
C MET A 85 -5.54 -5.45 -6.32
N ALA A 86 -5.01 -6.61 -5.95
CA ALA A 86 -5.26 -7.88 -6.61
C ALA A 86 -6.74 -8.28 -6.55
N GLN A 87 -7.41 -8.13 -5.40
CA GLN A 87 -8.84 -8.37 -5.24
C GLN A 87 -9.70 -7.47 -6.16
N ASN A 88 -9.20 -6.31 -6.54
CA ASN A 88 -9.85 -5.38 -7.46
C ASN A 88 -9.40 -5.59 -8.93
N GLY A 89 -8.66 -6.66 -9.22
CA GLY A 89 -8.17 -6.97 -10.56
C GLY A 89 -7.03 -6.05 -11.03
N TYR A 90 -6.34 -5.39 -10.10
CA TYR A 90 -5.20 -4.53 -10.40
C TYR A 90 -3.90 -5.20 -9.98
N GLU A 91 -3.00 -5.41 -10.95
CA GLU A 91 -1.63 -5.82 -10.68
C GLU A 91 -0.72 -4.59 -10.62
N PRO A 92 0.03 -4.37 -9.53
CA PRO A 92 0.97 -3.25 -9.43
C PRO A 92 2.08 -3.33 -10.47
N LYS A 93 2.39 -2.21 -11.12
CA LYS A 93 3.36 -2.18 -12.24
C LYS A 93 4.78 -2.55 -11.82
N TYR A 94 5.18 -2.24 -10.59
CA TYR A 94 6.51 -2.59 -10.10
C TYR A 94 6.73 -4.11 -10.00
N LEU A 95 5.66 -4.92 -9.98
CA LEU A 95 5.78 -6.39 -10.05
C LEU A 95 6.08 -6.88 -11.48
N ASP A 96 5.70 -6.13 -12.51
CA ASP A 96 6.01 -6.48 -13.90
C ASP A 96 7.50 -6.35 -14.22
N GLU A 97 8.20 -5.41 -13.59
CA GLU A 97 9.65 -5.22 -13.75
C GLU A 97 10.42 -6.46 -13.26
N LEU A 98 9.99 -7.04 -12.14
CA LEU A 98 10.55 -8.29 -11.60
C LEU A 98 10.32 -9.50 -12.51
N LYS A 99 9.19 -9.56 -13.21
CA LYS A 99 8.92 -10.63 -14.19
C LYS A 99 9.85 -10.55 -15.40
N LYS A 100 10.16 -9.33 -15.86
CA LYS A 100 11.08 -9.11 -16.99
C LYS A 100 12.51 -9.47 -16.64
N GLU A 101 12.97 -9.15 -15.44
CA GLU A 101 14.32 -9.55 -14.97
C GLU A 101 14.48 -11.08 -14.90
N LYS A 102 13.46 -11.80 -14.42
CA LYS A 102 13.48 -13.28 -14.38
C LYS A 102 13.53 -13.92 -15.77
N GLN A 103 12.90 -13.32 -16.78
CA GLN A 103 12.96 -13.79 -18.17
C GLN A 103 14.33 -13.55 -18.84
N CYS A 104 15.09 -12.55 -18.39
CA CYS A 104 16.45 -12.30 -18.88
C CYS A 104 17.50 -13.22 -18.23
N LEU A 105 17.27 -13.69 -17.01
CA LEU A 105 18.17 -14.61 -16.29
C LEU A 105 17.99 -16.09 -16.66
N THR A 106 16.98 -16.41 -17.47
CA THR A 106 16.68 -17.77 -17.97
C THR A 106 17.05 -17.96 -19.44
N LYS A 107 17.73 -16.99 -20.06
CA LYS A 107 18.38 -17.11 -21.38
C LYS A 107 19.89 -17.19 -21.20
#